data_AF-A0A0R0HFS7-F1
#
_entry.id   AF-A0A0R0HFS7-F1
#
_cell.length_a   1.000
_cell.length_b   1.000
_cell.length_c   1.000
_cell.angle_alpha   90.00
_cell.angle_beta   90.00
_cell.angle_gamma   90.00
#
_symmetry.space_group_name_H-M   'P 1'
#
loop_
_entity.id
_entity.type
_entity.pdbx_description
1 polymer ?
#
loop_
_entity_poly.entity_id
_entity_poly.type
_entity_poly.pdbx_seq_one_letter_code
_entity_poly.pdbx_strand_id
1 'polypeptide(L)'
;MERRQTIRGRGRPKKTIREKPNLAGLSEFLKPLNEVITKATKLTEGRRSDFFNHLKAAADSLSALAWIAYTGKDCGMSMPIAHVEESWQMAEFYSNKVLVEYRNKDPNHVEWAKALKELYLPGLRDYVKSFHPLGPVWSPTGKIFAPSKASAPAAPPPPSASLFSSESSQASSSKPKEGMSAVFQQISSGNVTSGLKKVTNDMKTKNRTDRTGVVGAIEKETPASSRVFSKAGPPKFELQMGRKWVVENQIEKKDLVIEDCDSKQSVYIYGCKNSVLQISGKVNNITIDKCTKMGVVFKDVVAACEIVNSNGVEVQCQGAAPTISVDNTSGCQLYLSKDSLEASITTAKSSEINVMVPGADPDGDWVEHSLPQQYIHLFKNGHFETTPAAHSGG
;
A
#
# COMPACT_ATOMS: atom_id res chain seq x y z
N MET A 1 30.55 18.48 50.06
CA MET A 1 29.24 18.46 50.73
C MET A 1 28.18 18.66 49.67
N GLU A 2 27.41 17.61 49.37
CA GLU A 2 26.30 17.57 48.42
C GLU A 2 25.34 18.77 48.55
N ARG A 3 24.90 19.32 47.42
CA ARG A 3 23.55 19.88 47.32
C ARG A 3 22.84 19.26 46.13
N ARG A 4 22.01 18.28 46.47
CA ARG A 4 21.01 17.62 45.63
C ARG A 4 20.19 18.67 44.87
N GLN A 5 20.26 18.66 43.54
CA GLN A 5 19.22 19.26 42.71
C GLN A 5 18.00 18.35 42.74
N THR A 6 16.95 18.85 43.41
CA THR A 6 15.65 18.20 43.49
C THR A 6 14.97 18.21 42.12
N ILE A 7 14.72 17.02 41.59
CA ILE A 7 13.84 16.78 40.44
C ILE A 7 12.40 17.16 40.86
N ARG A 8 11.87 18.25 40.29
CA ARG A 8 10.44 18.62 40.28
C ARG A 8 10.14 19.09 38.86
N GLY A 9 9.15 18.60 38.12
CA GLY A 9 8.22 17.50 38.26
C GLY A 9 7.65 17.26 36.86
N ARG A 10 7.26 16.01 36.54
CA ARG A 10 6.57 15.68 35.29
C ARG A 10 5.35 16.58 35.15
N GLY A 11 5.31 17.43 34.12
CA GLY A 11 4.17 18.27 33.81
C GLY A 11 2.92 17.40 33.69
N ARG A 12 1.87 17.69 34.47
CA ARG A 12 0.59 17.00 34.31
C ARG A 12 0.11 17.23 32.85
N PRO A 13 -0.45 16.20 32.18
CA PRO A 13 -1.02 16.35 30.86
C PRO A 13 -2.07 17.46 30.89
N LYS A 14 -1.99 18.43 29.97
CA LYS A 14 -2.99 19.51 29.86
C LYS A 14 -4.32 18.86 29.53
N LYS A 15 -5.24 18.81 30.51
CA LYS A 15 -6.60 18.29 30.32
C LYS A 15 -7.32 19.18 29.31
N THR A 16 -7.98 18.58 28.32
CA THR A 16 -8.94 19.34 27.50
C THR A 16 -10.13 19.72 28.39
N ILE A 17 -10.72 20.89 28.14
CA ILE A 17 -11.86 21.44 28.90
C ILE A 17 -13.18 20.68 28.57
N ARG A 18 -13.11 19.58 27.83
CA ARG A 18 -14.25 18.92 27.17
C ARG A 18 -14.38 17.46 27.58
N GLU A 19 -15.61 16.96 27.57
CA GLU A 19 -15.93 15.56 27.83
C GLU A 19 -15.50 14.67 26.65
N LYS A 20 -15.24 13.38 26.92
CA LYS A 20 -14.85 12.41 25.89
C LYS A 20 -16.03 12.26 24.92
N PRO A 21 -15.85 12.50 23.60
CA PRO A 21 -16.93 12.33 22.65
C PRO A 21 -17.33 10.85 22.54
N ASN A 22 -18.62 10.58 22.37
CA ASN A 22 -19.07 9.30 21.82
C ASN A 22 -18.69 9.22 20.31
N LEU A 23 -18.89 8.07 19.65
CA LEU A 23 -18.46 7.88 18.25
C LEU A 23 -19.02 8.95 17.30
N ALA A 24 -20.28 9.36 17.47
CA ALA A 24 -20.89 10.42 16.68
C ALA A 24 -20.27 11.80 16.95
N GLY A 25 -20.05 12.13 18.23
CA GLY A 25 -19.41 13.39 18.65
C GLY A 25 -17.94 13.47 18.26
N LEU A 26 -17.24 12.33 18.13
CA LEU A 26 -15.85 12.29 17.66
C LEU A 26 -15.77 12.69 16.18
N SER A 27 -16.70 12.19 15.35
CA SER A 27 -16.80 12.58 13.95
C SER A 27 -17.03 14.10 13.80
N GLU A 28 -17.90 14.68 14.63
CA GLU A 28 -18.17 16.12 14.62
C GLU A 28 -16.96 16.93 15.13
N PHE A 29 -16.26 16.43 16.15
CA PHE A 29 -15.04 17.02 16.68
C PHE A 29 -13.91 17.06 15.63
N LEU A 30 -13.75 16.02 14.82
CA LEU A 30 -12.69 15.91 13.80
C LEU A 30 -13.03 16.63 12.49
N LYS A 31 -14.30 16.99 12.28
CA LYS A 31 -14.77 17.60 11.02
C LYS A 31 -13.92 18.80 10.56
N PRO A 32 -13.56 19.78 11.40
CA PRO A 32 -12.75 20.92 10.95
C PRO A 32 -11.37 20.51 10.43
N LEU A 33 -10.74 19.52 11.08
CA LEU A 33 -9.45 18.99 10.64
C LEU A 33 -9.58 18.26 9.30
N ASN A 34 -10.60 17.41 9.17
CA ASN A 34 -10.86 16.67 7.93
C ASN A 34 -11.16 17.61 6.75
N GLU A 35 -11.88 18.70 6.97
CA GLU A 35 -12.12 19.72 5.95
C GLU A 35 -10.83 20.39 5.47
N VAL A 36 -9.92 20.71 6.39
CA VAL A 36 -8.61 21.29 6.05
C VAL A 36 -7.75 20.30 5.29
N ILE A 37 -7.67 19.04 5.74
CA ILE A 37 -6.95 17.97 5.03
C ILE A 37 -7.50 17.81 3.62
N THR A 38 -8.82 17.72 3.47
CA THR A 38 -9.48 17.58 2.15
C THR A 38 -9.17 18.75 1.24
N LYS A 39 -9.20 19.99 1.75
CA LYS A 39 -8.84 21.18 0.98
C LYS A 39 -7.38 21.14 0.54
N ALA A 40 -6.47 20.77 1.44
CA ALA A 40 -5.05 20.65 1.13
C ALA A 40 -4.79 19.57 0.06
N THR A 41 -5.45 18.40 0.16
CA THR A 41 -5.35 17.33 -0.85
C THR A 41 -5.82 17.81 -2.22
N LYS A 42 -6.97 18.50 -2.28
CA LYS A 42 -7.48 19.06 -3.55
C LYS A 42 -6.53 20.05 -4.22
N LEU A 43 -5.75 20.82 -3.45
CA LEU A 43 -4.72 21.72 -3.99
C LEU A 43 -3.55 20.96 -4.64
N THR A 44 -3.43 19.66 -4.40
CA THR A 44 -2.43 18.79 -5.04
C THR A 44 -2.98 18.05 -6.27
N GLU A 45 -4.27 18.19 -6.58
CA GLU A 45 -4.91 17.55 -7.73
C GLU A 45 -4.85 18.44 -8.98
N GLY A 46 -4.86 17.82 -10.16
CA GLY A 46 -4.88 18.52 -11.45
C GLY A 46 -3.48 18.84 -12.00
N ARG A 47 -3.35 20.00 -12.66
CA ARG A 47 -2.09 20.39 -13.31
C ARG A 47 -1.02 20.62 -12.24
N ARG A 48 0.10 19.90 -12.35
CA ARG A 48 1.24 20.02 -11.43
C ARG A 48 1.81 21.44 -11.51
N SER A 49 1.94 22.08 -10.35
CA SER A 49 2.67 23.34 -10.20
C SER A 49 4.17 23.08 -10.14
N ASP A 50 4.96 24.13 -10.34
CA ASP A 50 6.43 24.07 -10.21
C ASP A 50 6.85 23.70 -8.78
N PHE A 51 6.00 23.98 -7.79
CA PHE A 51 6.21 23.63 -6.38
C PHE A 51 5.37 22.43 -5.93
N PHE A 52 5.02 21.51 -6.84
CA PHE A 52 4.19 20.36 -6.54
C PHE A 52 4.71 19.53 -5.35
N ASN A 53 6.03 19.31 -5.27
CA ASN A 53 6.65 18.56 -4.17
C ASN A 53 6.45 19.27 -2.81
N HIS A 54 6.46 20.60 -2.77
CA HIS A 54 6.21 21.37 -1.55
C HIS A 54 4.74 21.25 -1.12
N LEU A 55 3.82 21.45 -2.06
CA LEU A 55 2.38 21.34 -1.81
C LEU A 55 2.02 19.94 -1.31
N LYS A 56 2.62 18.92 -1.91
CA LYS A 56 2.35 17.53 -1.53
C LYS A 56 2.94 17.18 -0.17
N ALA A 57 4.17 17.60 0.13
CA ALA A 57 4.75 17.45 1.46
C ALA A 57 3.91 18.15 2.54
N ALA A 58 3.45 19.38 2.28
CA ALA A 58 2.60 20.11 3.21
C ALA A 58 1.24 19.42 3.42
N ALA A 59 0.55 19.06 2.33
CA ALA A 59 -0.77 18.44 2.39
C ALA A 59 -0.74 17.07 3.10
N ASP A 60 0.22 16.22 2.75
CA ASP A 60 0.30 14.87 3.32
C ASP A 60 0.74 14.91 4.79
N SER A 61 1.50 15.94 5.21
CA SER A 61 1.93 16.09 6.60
C SER A 61 0.77 16.31 7.57
N LEU A 62 -0.35 16.87 7.09
CA LEU A 62 -1.52 17.15 7.93
C LEU A 62 -2.17 15.87 8.48
N SER A 63 -1.96 14.72 7.84
CA SER A 63 -2.43 13.42 8.33
C SER A 63 -1.89 13.08 9.72
N ALA A 64 -0.69 13.58 10.05
CA ALA A 64 -0.11 13.38 11.38
C ALA A 64 -0.96 14.01 12.48
N LEU A 65 -1.71 15.09 12.21
CA LEU A 65 -2.58 15.75 13.18
C LEU A 65 -3.79 14.90 13.59
N ALA A 66 -4.12 13.84 12.84
CA ALA A 66 -5.24 12.96 13.15
C ALA A 66 -5.01 12.08 14.40
N TRP A 67 -3.84 12.12 15.04
CA TRP A 67 -3.56 11.43 16.31
C TRP A 67 -4.57 11.76 17.42
N ILE A 68 -5.20 12.94 17.35
CA ILE A 68 -6.24 13.38 18.30
C ILE A 68 -7.51 12.54 18.24
N ALA A 69 -7.68 11.72 17.19
CA ALA A 69 -8.78 10.79 17.07
C ALA A 69 -8.59 9.53 17.94
N TYR A 70 -7.38 9.28 18.48
CA TYR A 70 -7.08 8.13 19.32
C TYR A 70 -7.97 8.10 20.57
N THR A 71 -8.77 7.04 20.72
CA THR A 71 -9.71 6.87 21.85
C THR A 71 -9.41 5.67 22.76
N GLY A 72 -8.34 4.94 22.46
CA GLY A 72 -7.90 3.72 23.18
C GLY A 72 -7.22 2.74 22.22
N LYS A 73 -6.69 1.64 22.76
CA LYS A 73 -5.97 0.64 21.95
C LYS A 73 -6.85 -0.08 20.92
N ASP A 74 -8.15 -0.16 21.20
CA ASP A 74 -9.11 -0.91 20.39
C ASP A 74 -9.79 -0.04 19.31
N CYS A 75 -9.40 1.22 19.14
CA CYS A 75 -10.03 2.13 18.19
C CYS A 75 -9.48 2.04 16.75
N GLY A 76 -8.66 1.03 16.46
CA GLY A 76 -8.09 0.79 15.12
C GLY A 76 -7.04 1.82 14.67
N MET A 77 -6.54 2.68 15.57
CA MET A 77 -5.44 3.61 15.29
C MET A 77 -4.19 3.23 16.07
N SER A 78 -3.02 3.51 15.49
CA SER A 78 -1.76 3.39 16.20
C SER A 78 -1.68 4.36 17.37
N MET A 79 -0.80 4.08 18.33
CA MET A 79 -0.58 4.97 19.47
C MET A 79 -0.24 6.39 18.99
N PRO A 80 -0.66 7.47 19.67
CA PRO A 80 -0.54 8.83 19.15
C PRO A 80 0.86 9.22 18.64
N ILE A 81 1.92 8.78 19.33
CA ILE A 81 3.32 9.02 18.93
C ILE A 81 3.62 8.26 17.63
N ALA A 82 3.26 6.98 17.57
CA ALA A 82 3.46 6.15 16.39
C ALA A 82 2.64 6.66 15.20
N HIS A 83 1.41 7.11 15.42
CA HIS A 83 0.57 7.73 14.38
C HIS A 83 1.27 8.94 13.76
N VAL A 84 1.86 9.82 14.57
CA VAL A 84 2.61 10.99 14.07
C VAL A 84 3.83 10.56 13.24
N GLU A 85 4.59 9.57 13.73
CA GLU A 85 5.80 9.06 13.05
C GLU A 85 5.45 8.35 11.72
N GLU A 86 4.41 7.50 11.72
CA GLU A 86 3.92 6.76 10.55
C GLU A 86 3.32 7.71 9.50
N SER A 87 2.48 8.66 9.93
CA SER A 87 1.81 9.60 9.04
C SER A 87 2.78 10.57 8.36
N TRP A 88 3.90 10.91 9.01
CA TRP A 88 4.93 11.77 8.43
C TRP A 88 5.63 11.14 7.21
N GLN A 89 5.70 9.82 7.09
CA GLN A 89 6.50 9.14 6.06
C GLN A 89 6.12 9.53 4.62
N MET A 90 4.82 9.76 4.37
CA MET A 90 4.35 10.20 3.04
C MET A 90 4.82 11.63 2.74
N ALA A 91 4.74 12.53 3.72
CA ALA A 91 5.27 13.89 3.59
C ALA A 91 6.80 13.89 3.43
N GLU A 92 7.49 12.97 4.11
CA GLU A 92 8.95 12.84 4.05
C GLU A 92 9.43 12.48 2.64
N PHE A 93 8.72 11.61 1.93
CA PHE A 93 9.05 11.26 0.54
C PHE A 93 9.07 12.50 -0.37
N TYR A 94 8.07 13.37 -0.27
CA TYR A 94 8.02 14.59 -1.08
C TYR A 94 8.96 15.68 -0.56
N SER A 95 9.15 15.79 0.75
CA SER A 95 10.15 16.68 1.35
C SER A 95 11.57 16.34 0.90
N ASN A 96 11.91 15.04 0.82
CA ASN A 96 13.20 14.59 0.30
C ASN A 96 13.40 14.94 -1.18
N LYS A 97 12.33 14.95 -1.99
CA LYS A 97 12.42 15.42 -3.38
C LYS A 97 12.76 16.91 -3.46
N VAL A 98 12.17 17.73 -2.57
CA VAL A 98 12.54 19.15 -2.46
C VAL A 98 14.02 19.29 -2.10
N LEU A 99 14.50 18.54 -1.10
CA LEU A 99 15.91 18.56 -0.71
C LEU A 99 16.84 18.17 -1.86
N VAL A 100 16.53 17.10 -2.59
CA VAL A 100 17.33 16.65 -3.74
C VAL A 100 17.33 17.67 -4.87
N GLU A 101 16.18 18.26 -5.17
CA GLU A 101 16.01 19.21 -6.26
C GLU A 101 16.71 20.54 -5.99
N TYR A 102 16.68 21.02 -4.74
CA TYR A 102 17.11 22.37 -4.39
C TYR A 102 18.44 22.45 -3.62
N ARG A 103 19.04 21.33 -3.21
CA ARG A 103 20.30 21.30 -2.42
C ARG A 103 21.45 22.17 -2.94
N ASN A 104 21.52 22.37 -4.27
CA ASN A 104 22.56 23.16 -4.94
C ASN A 104 21.97 24.32 -5.75
N LYS A 105 20.66 24.62 -5.60
CA LYS A 105 19.98 25.65 -6.38
C LYS A 105 19.59 26.84 -5.51
N ASP A 106 18.88 26.58 -4.42
CA ASP A 106 18.35 27.62 -3.55
C ASP A 106 18.20 27.09 -2.11
N PRO A 107 18.91 27.70 -1.14
CA PRO A 107 18.87 27.28 0.25
C PRO A 107 17.49 27.48 0.92
N ASN A 108 16.66 28.42 0.46
CA ASN A 108 15.37 28.69 1.09
C ASN A 108 14.43 27.48 1.05
N HIS A 109 14.44 26.74 -0.06
CA HIS A 109 13.64 25.52 -0.22
C HIS A 109 14.16 24.37 0.67
N VAL A 110 15.48 24.33 0.87
CA VAL A 110 16.14 23.36 1.75
C VAL A 110 15.77 23.65 3.21
N GLU A 111 15.84 24.91 3.62
CA GLU A 111 15.45 25.37 4.95
C GLU A 111 13.96 25.12 5.21
N TRP A 112 13.10 25.41 4.24
CA TRP A 112 11.67 25.11 4.33
C TRP A 112 11.40 23.62 4.56
N ALA A 113 12.06 22.73 3.80
CA ALA A 113 11.86 21.28 3.92
C ALA A 113 12.35 20.75 5.28
N LYS A 114 13.47 21.29 5.79
CA LYS A 114 13.99 20.98 7.14
C LYS A 114 13.05 21.49 8.23
N ALA A 115 12.57 22.73 8.13
CA ALA A 115 11.65 23.32 9.10
C ALA A 115 10.32 22.55 9.16
N LEU A 116 9.79 22.13 8.00
CA LEU A 116 8.60 21.29 7.95
C LEU A 116 8.85 19.95 8.65
N LYS A 117 10.01 19.32 8.45
CA LYS A 117 10.37 18.09 9.15
C LYS A 117 10.46 18.31 10.66
N GLU A 118 11.19 19.34 11.09
CA GLU A 118 11.38 19.67 12.51
C GLU A 118 10.06 19.95 13.24
N LEU A 119 9.08 20.55 12.55
CA LEU A 119 7.75 20.79 13.09
C LEU A 119 7.04 19.50 13.53
N TYR A 120 7.19 18.41 12.77
CA TYR A 120 6.56 17.13 13.10
C TYR A 120 7.49 16.23 13.92
N LEU A 121 8.75 16.13 13.49
CA LEU A 121 9.80 15.31 14.06
C LEU A 121 11.07 16.17 14.28
N PRO A 122 11.38 16.58 15.53
CA PRO A 122 10.78 16.11 16.78
C PRO A 122 9.52 16.86 17.26
N GLY A 123 9.16 18.02 16.72
CA GLY A 123 8.22 18.97 17.33
C GLY A 123 6.89 18.38 17.83
N LEU A 124 6.00 17.98 16.91
CA LEU A 124 4.70 17.40 17.25
C LEU A 124 4.85 16.08 18.03
N ARG A 125 5.78 15.23 17.61
CA ARG A 125 6.03 13.93 18.24
C ARG A 125 6.40 14.06 19.71
N ASP A 126 7.30 14.98 20.05
CA ASP A 126 7.75 15.20 21.43
C ASP A 126 6.68 15.93 22.26
N TYR A 127 5.88 16.80 21.64
CA TYR A 127 4.68 17.35 22.26
C TYR A 127 3.70 16.24 22.66
N VAL A 128 3.35 15.35 21.72
CA VAL A 128 2.43 14.23 21.98
C VAL A 128 3.01 13.30 23.04
N LYS A 129 4.31 12.98 22.96
CA LYS A 129 4.99 12.15 23.97
C LYS A 129 4.95 12.75 25.37
N SER A 130 5.15 14.06 25.49
CA SER A 130 5.25 14.74 26.77
C SER A 130 3.89 15.00 27.41
N PHE A 131 2.86 15.29 26.60
CA PHE A 131 1.56 15.76 27.09
C PHE A 131 0.39 14.81 26.82
N HIS A 132 0.48 13.94 25.81
CA HIS A 132 -0.60 13.06 25.37
C HIS A 132 -0.13 11.64 25.00
N PRO A 133 0.71 10.98 25.82
CA PRO A 133 1.31 9.68 25.45
C PRO A 133 0.29 8.56 25.27
N LEU A 134 -0.90 8.70 25.88
CA LEU A 134 -2.03 7.77 25.77
C LEU A 134 -3.25 8.41 25.07
N GLY A 135 -3.01 9.50 24.33
CA GLY A 135 -4.03 10.24 23.60
C GLY A 135 -4.54 11.47 24.35
N PRO A 136 -5.52 12.18 23.76
CA PRO A 136 -6.15 13.33 24.40
C PRO A 136 -6.79 12.96 25.74
N VAL A 137 -6.56 13.79 26.76
CA VAL A 137 -7.12 13.60 28.10
C VAL A 137 -8.36 14.47 28.25
N TRP A 138 -9.53 13.83 28.34
CA TRP A 138 -10.84 14.48 28.45
C TRP A 138 -11.23 14.77 29.91
N SER A 139 -12.01 15.83 30.15
CA SER A 139 -12.52 16.20 31.47
C SER A 139 -13.88 15.54 31.76
N PRO A 140 -14.08 14.87 32.91
CA PRO A 140 -15.38 14.31 33.31
C PRO A 140 -16.47 15.38 33.54
N THR A 141 -16.09 16.64 33.74
CA THR A 141 -16.98 17.80 33.94
C THR A 141 -16.92 18.80 32.79
N GLY A 142 -16.37 18.39 31.64
CA GLY A 142 -16.29 19.25 30.47
C GLY A 142 -17.67 19.53 29.86
N LYS A 143 -17.83 20.68 29.20
CA LYS A 143 -19.06 20.96 28.44
C LYS A 143 -19.27 19.87 27.38
N ILE A 144 -20.47 19.27 27.36
CA ILE A 144 -20.93 18.32 26.34
C ILE A 144 -20.74 18.97 24.96
N PHE A 145 -20.36 18.17 23.96
CA PHE A 145 -20.38 18.58 22.56
C PHE A 145 -21.84 18.85 22.14
N ALA A 146 -22.34 20.05 22.44
CA ALA A 146 -23.62 20.48 21.93
C ALA A 146 -23.41 20.89 20.47
N PRO A 147 -24.10 20.25 19.51
CA PRO A 147 -24.07 20.73 18.14
C PRO A 147 -24.56 22.18 18.17
N SER A 148 -23.79 23.10 17.61
CA SER A 148 -24.26 24.46 17.39
C SER A 148 -25.51 24.35 16.53
N LYS A 149 -26.69 24.59 17.11
CA LYS A 149 -27.96 24.72 16.37
C LYS A 149 -27.84 25.92 15.44
N ALA A 150 -27.31 25.71 14.24
CA ALA A 150 -27.69 26.52 13.11
C ALA A 150 -29.15 26.17 12.81
N SER A 151 -30.03 27.15 12.94
CA SER A 151 -31.44 27.08 12.54
C SER A 151 -31.53 26.56 11.10
N ALA A 152 -32.10 25.36 10.93
CA ALA A 152 -32.44 24.83 9.61
C ALA A 152 -33.61 25.63 9.02
N PRO A 153 -33.59 25.99 7.73
CA PRO A 153 -34.80 26.39 7.01
C PRO A 153 -35.73 25.18 6.87
N ALA A 154 -37.03 25.41 7.06
CA ALA A 154 -38.07 24.39 7.00
C ALA A 154 -38.08 23.62 5.65
N ALA A 155 -38.28 22.30 5.72
CA ALA A 155 -38.53 21.47 4.55
C ALA A 155 -39.94 21.75 3.98
N PRO A 156 -40.11 21.81 2.65
CA PRO A 156 -41.44 21.89 2.05
C PRO A 156 -42.16 20.53 2.12
N PRO A 157 -43.50 20.52 2.19
CA PRO A 157 -44.30 19.30 2.34
C PRO A 157 -44.37 18.47 1.06
N PRO A 158 -44.65 17.15 1.16
CA PRO A 158 -44.73 16.25 0.01
C PRO A 158 -46.02 16.46 -0.79
N PRO A 159 -46.00 16.40 -2.14
CA PRO A 159 -47.22 16.38 -2.93
C PRO A 159 -47.79 14.96 -3.01
N SER A 160 -49.12 14.88 -2.86
CA SER A 160 -49.95 13.68 -2.96
C SER A 160 -50.13 13.19 -4.40
N ALA A 161 -50.23 11.87 -4.56
CA ALA A 161 -50.54 11.19 -5.81
C ALA A 161 -52.00 11.38 -6.26
N SER A 162 -52.23 11.53 -7.57
CA SER A 162 -53.43 11.11 -8.33
C SER A 162 -53.15 11.33 -9.83
N LEU A 163 -53.12 10.27 -10.64
CA LEU A 163 -54.20 9.74 -11.51
C LEU A 163 -54.32 10.45 -12.89
N PHE A 164 -54.50 9.59 -13.89
CA PHE A 164 -54.95 9.79 -15.27
C PHE A 164 -53.96 9.95 -16.42
N SER A 165 -54.06 8.96 -17.31
CA SER A 165 -53.60 8.85 -18.69
C SER A 165 -54.24 9.89 -19.60
N SER A 166 -53.52 10.31 -20.65
CA SER A 166 -54.01 10.23 -22.04
C SER A 166 -52.95 10.72 -23.04
N GLU A 167 -52.98 10.03 -24.17
CA GLU A 167 -52.17 10.09 -25.37
C GLU A 167 -52.44 11.33 -26.25
N SER A 168 -51.40 11.85 -26.93
CA SER A 168 -51.36 12.11 -28.39
C SER A 168 -50.46 13.30 -28.80
N SER A 169 -49.65 13.02 -29.84
CA SER A 169 -49.28 13.87 -30.98
C SER A 169 -48.31 15.07 -30.87
N GLN A 170 -47.09 14.79 -31.36
CA GLN A 170 -46.33 15.50 -32.42
C GLN A 170 -45.83 16.97 -32.26
N ALA A 171 -44.50 17.07 -32.30
CA ALA A 171 -43.67 17.79 -33.29
C ALA A 171 -42.73 18.92 -32.79
N SER A 172 -41.47 18.79 -33.25
CA SER A 172 -40.49 19.85 -33.55
C SER A 172 -39.47 20.26 -32.47
N SER A 173 -38.30 19.63 -32.59
CA SER A 173 -36.95 20.22 -32.58
C SER A 173 -36.52 21.19 -31.47
N SER A 174 -35.63 20.73 -30.59
CA SER A 174 -34.29 21.30 -30.41
C SER A 174 -33.41 20.37 -29.56
N LYS A 175 -32.21 20.06 -30.06
CA LYS A 175 -31.21 19.14 -29.46
C LYS A 175 -30.72 19.61 -28.09
N PRO A 176 -30.34 18.67 -27.21
CA PRO A 176 -29.05 18.76 -26.53
C PRO A 176 -28.20 17.48 -26.61
N LYS A 177 -26.94 17.69 -26.99
CA LYS A 177 -25.68 17.00 -26.59
C LYS A 177 -25.71 15.47 -26.43
N GLU A 178 -25.33 14.78 -27.50
CA GLU A 178 -24.84 13.40 -27.52
C GLU A 178 -23.46 13.30 -26.85
N GLY A 179 -23.32 12.35 -25.93
CA GLY A 179 -22.05 11.97 -25.33
C GLY A 179 -22.06 10.50 -24.95
N MET A 180 -21.06 9.78 -25.47
CA MET A 180 -20.60 8.42 -25.10
C MET A 180 -21.37 7.18 -25.61
N SER A 181 -22.63 7.24 -26.02
CA SER A 181 -23.34 6.04 -26.53
C SER A 181 -23.26 5.83 -28.05
N ALA A 182 -22.94 6.87 -28.84
CA ALA A 182 -22.79 6.77 -30.31
C ALA A 182 -21.46 6.11 -30.74
N VAL A 183 -20.47 6.03 -29.85
CA VAL A 183 -19.14 5.48 -30.18
C VAL A 183 -19.16 3.95 -30.20
N PHE A 184 -20.04 3.31 -29.43
CA PHE A 184 -20.11 1.84 -29.36
C PHE A 184 -20.97 1.20 -30.46
N GLN A 185 -21.93 1.92 -31.06
CA GLN A 185 -22.70 1.40 -32.19
C GLN A 185 -21.95 1.48 -33.53
N GLN A 186 -20.95 2.36 -33.65
CA GLN A 186 -20.14 2.49 -34.87
C GLN A 186 -19.00 1.45 -34.98
N ILE A 187 -18.78 0.65 -33.92
CA ILE A 187 -17.74 -0.40 -33.89
C ILE A 187 -18.33 -1.78 -34.26
N SER A 188 -19.66 -1.96 -34.15
CA SER A 188 -20.35 -3.23 -34.43
C SER A 188 -20.84 -3.41 -35.87
N SER A 189 -20.65 -2.44 -36.76
CA SER A 189 -20.96 -2.54 -38.20
C SER A 189 -19.65 -2.53 -38.99
N GLY A 190 -19.22 -3.73 -39.39
CA GLY A 190 -17.90 -3.98 -39.95
C GLY A 190 -17.54 -3.18 -41.19
N ASN A 191 -16.37 -2.54 -41.17
CA ASN A 191 -15.32 -2.55 -42.20
C ASN A 191 -14.10 -1.73 -41.73
N VAL A 192 -13.45 -2.15 -40.62
CA VAL A 192 -12.34 -1.40 -39.99
C VAL A 192 -10.97 -1.88 -40.51
N THR A 193 -10.79 -1.93 -41.84
CA THR A 193 -9.47 -2.25 -42.44
C THR A 193 -9.06 -1.36 -43.62
N SER A 194 -9.90 -0.40 -44.02
CA SER A 194 -9.67 0.43 -45.21
C SER A 194 -8.66 1.58 -45.00
N GLY A 195 -8.25 1.85 -43.76
CA GLY A 195 -7.39 2.98 -43.40
C GLY A 195 -5.97 2.64 -42.90
N LEU A 196 -5.60 1.36 -42.79
CA LEU A 196 -4.23 0.97 -42.46
C LEU A 196 -3.38 0.89 -43.73
N LYS A 197 -2.21 1.56 -43.74
CA LYS A 197 -1.19 1.33 -44.77
C LYS A 197 -0.84 -0.16 -44.81
N LYS A 198 -1.09 -0.82 -45.94
CA LYS A 198 -0.71 -2.22 -46.16
C LYS A 198 0.81 -2.34 -46.18
N VAL A 199 1.33 -3.24 -45.36
CA VAL A 199 2.75 -3.62 -45.33
C VAL A 199 3.00 -4.50 -46.56
N THR A 200 3.76 -4.00 -47.54
CA THR A 200 4.20 -4.75 -48.72
C THR A 200 5.26 -5.80 -48.34
N ASN A 201 5.43 -6.87 -49.14
CA ASN A 201 6.26 -8.03 -48.78
C ASN A 201 7.75 -7.68 -48.56
N ASP A 202 8.19 -6.59 -49.14
CA ASP A 202 9.48 -5.91 -49.03
C ASP A 202 9.72 -5.24 -47.65
N MET A 203 8.66 -4.99 -46.88
CA MET A 203 8.73 -4.48 -45.50
C MET A 203 8.80 -5.59 -44.43
N LYS A 204 8.73 -6.87 -44.82
CA LYS A 204 8.91 -8.00 -43.90
C LYS A 204 10.41 -8.25 -43.70
N THR A 205 10.84 -8.40 -42.44
CA THR A 205 12.24 -8.64 -42.04
C THR A 205 12.90 -9.88 -42.66
N LYS A 206 12.12 -10.79 -43.26
CA LYS A 206 12.59 -11.99 -43.97
C LYS A 206 13.03 -11.73 -45.43
N ASN A 207 12.75 -10.55 -46.00
CA ASN A 207 13.00 -10.22 -47.42
C ASN A 207 13.96 -9.04 -47.64
N ARG A 208 14.77 -8.66 -46.64
CA ARG A 208 15.88 -7.71 -46.85
C ARG A 208 17.08 -8.44 -47.41
N THR A 209 17.32 -8.33 -48.72
CA THR A 209 18.48 -8.93 -49.41
C THR A 209 19.78 -8.13 -49.29
N ASP A 210 19.76 -6.94 -48.71
CA ASP A 210 20.96 -6.13 -48.48
C ASP A 210 21.51 -6.31 -47.07
N ARG A 211 22.10 -7.49 -46.85
CA ARG A 211 23.21 -7.67 -45.90
C ARG A 211 24.11 -8.74 -46.47
N THR A 212 25.22 -8.29 -47.05
CA THR A 212 26.31 -9.10 -47.53
C THR A 212 26.83 -10.00 -46.40
N GLY A 213 26.53 -11.28 -46.47
CA GLY A 213 27.10 -12.31 -45.62
C GLY A 213 28.48 -12.68 -46.16
N VAL A 214 29.53 -12.28 -45.44
CA VAL A 214 30.83 -12.95 -45.51
C VAL A 214 30.99 -13.69 -44.19
N VAL A 215 30.92 -15.01 -44.27
CA VAL A 215 31.11 -15.95 -43.17
C VAL A 215 32.61 -16.12 -42.96
N GLY A 216 33.15 -15.53 -41.88
CA GLY A 216 34.45 -15.87 -41.33
C GLY A 216 34.26 -16.70 -40.07
N ALA A 217 34.60 -17.98 -40.12
CA ALA A 217 34.57 -18.87 -38.98
C ALA A 217 35.74 -18.54 -38.03
N ILE A 218 35.46 -18.01 -36.83
CA ILE A 218 36.40 -17.97 -35.70
C ILE A 218 35.62 -18.25 -34.40
N GLU A 219 36.31 -18.94 -33.51
CA GLU A 219 35.87 -19.70 -32.36
C GLU A 219 35.10 -18.93 -31.26
N LYS A 220 34.17 -19.70 -30.69
CA LYS A 220 33.54 -19.65 -29.37
C LYS A 220 34.20 -18.75 -28.30
N GLU A 221 33.60 -17.59 -28.06
CA GLU A 221 33.53 -16.97 -26.72
C GLU A 221 32.11 -16.45 -26.44
N THR A 222 31.53 -16.90 -25.34
CA THR A 222 30.22 -16.47 -24.83
C THR A 222 30.24 -14.99 -24.42
N PRO A 223 29.37 -14.12 -24.97
CA PRO A 223 29.28 -12.76 -24.49
C PRO A 223 28.47 -12.73 -23.19
N ALA A 224 29.11 -12.34 -22.10
CA ALA A 224 28.45 -11.97 -20.86
C ALA A 224 27.46 -10.84 -21.15
N SER A 225 26.17 -11.16 -21.13
CA SER A 225 25.11 -10.17 -21.18
C SER A 225 25.17 -9.34 -19.90
N SER A 226 25.78 -8.15 -19.99
CA SER A 226 25.62 -7.11 -18.99
C SER A 226 24.15 -6.69 -18.97
N ARG A 227 23.37 -7.33 -18.10
CA ARG A 227 21.99 -6.92 -17.81
C ARG A 227 22.03 -5.48 -17.31
N VAL A 228 21.40 -4.59 -18.08
CA VAL A 228 21.16 -3.22 -17.65
C VAL A 228 20.23 -3.29 -16.44
N PHE A 229 20.80 -3.19 -15.24
CA PHE A 229 20.04 -3.11 -14.00
C PHE A 229 19.24 -1.81 -14.03
N SER A 230 17.92 -1.91 -13.90
CA SER A 230 17.11 -0.76 -13.49
C SER A 230 17.68 -0.23 -12.18
N LYS A 231 17.95 1.09 -12.10
CA LYS A 231 18.51 1.75 -10.91
C LYS A 231 17.67 1.39 -9.67
N ALA A 232 18.10 0.37 -8.93
CA ALA A 232 17.62 0.05 -7.61
C ALA A 232 18.04 1.17 -6.65
N GLY A 233 17.25 1.44 -5.62
CA GLY A 233 17.68 2.31 -4.54
C GLY A 233 18.91 1.74 -3.82
N PRO A 234 19.56 2.52 -2.94
CA PRO A 234 20.67 1.97 -2.16
C PRO A 234 20.19 0.76 -1.32
N PRO A 235 21.02 -0.29 -1.18
CA PRO A 235 20.68 -1.43 -0.34
C PRO A 235 20.52 -0.97 1.11
N LYS A 236 19.47 -1.46 1.78
CA LYS A 236 19.27 -1.26 3.22
C LYS A 236 19.09 -2.60 3.89
N PHE A 237 19.69 -2.71 5.07
CA PHE A 237 19.53 -3.84 5.97
C PHE A 237 19.70 -3.30 7.38
N GLU A 238 18.61 -2.86 8.00
CA GLU A 238 18.67 -2.24 9.33
C GLU A 238 17.34 -2.36 10.07
N LEU A 239 17.44 -2.38 11.40
CA LEU A 239 16.29 -2.27 12.29
C LEU A 239 15.99 -0.78 12.53
N GLN A 240 14.92 -0.29 11.91
CA GLN A 240 14.48 1.08 12.10
C GLN A 240 13.64 1.20 13.38
N MET A 241 14.03 2.18 14.21
CA MET A 241 13.30 2.58 15.43
C MET A 241 13.03 1.43 16.41
N GLY A 242 13.86 0.36 16.37
CA GLY A 242 13.70 -0.83 17.20
C GLY A 242 12.45 -1.66 16.89
N ARG A 243 11.75 -1.39 15.77
CA ARG A 243 10.43 -1.94 15.49
C ARG A 243 10.28 -2.59 14.13
N LYS A 244 10.94 -2.07 13.10
CA LYS A 244 10.76 -2.53 11.72
C LYS A 244 12.11 -2.85 11.08
N TRP A 245 12.33 -4.11 10.75
CA TRP A 245 13.44 -4.50 9.89
C TRP A 245 13.13 -4.07 8.46
N VAL A 246 14.06 -3.31 7.88
CA VAL A 246 13.99 -2.81 6.51
C VAL A 246 15.08 -3.50 5.69
N VAL A 247 14.66 -4.39 4.79
CA VAL A 247 15.52 -5.14 3.88
C VAL A 247 15.19 -4.70 2.46
N GLU A 248 15.89 -3.70 1.96
CA GLU A 248 15.60 -3.06 0.68
C GLU A 248 16.72 -3.25 -0.33
N ASN A 249 16.34 -3.42 -1.61
CA ASN A 249 17.25 -3.36 -2.76
C ASN A 249 18.46 -4.32 -2.67
N GLN A 250 18.30 -5.45 -1.98
CA GLN A 250 19.33 -6.49 -1.92
C GLN A 250 19.37 -7.23 -3.26
N ILE A 251 20.54 -7.30 -3.90
CA ILE A 251 20.72 -7.93 -5.21
C ILE A 251 21.81 -8.98 -5.08
N GLU A 252 21.49 -10.23 -5.44
CA GLU A 252 22.43 -11.36 -5.44
C GLU A 252 23.02 -11.65 -4.05
N LYS A 253 22.28 -11.36 -2.98
CA LYS A 253 22.68 -11.60 -1.59
C LYS A 253 21.99 -12.84 -1.04
N LYS A 254 22.74 -13.92 -0.80
CA LYS A 254 22.18 -15.23 -0.39
C LYS A 254 22.44 -15.58 1.09
N ASP A 255 23.07 -14.67 1.81
CA ASP A 255 23.60 -14.83 3.16
C ASP A 255 23.00 -13.81 4.14
N LEU A 256 21.82 -13.24 3.82
CA LEU A 256 21.17 -12.27 4.69
C LEU A 256 20.51 -12.98 5.87
N VAL A 257 20.81 -12.54 7.09
CA VAL A 257 20.27 -13.15 8.32
C VAL A 257 19.82 -12.07 9.31
N ILE A 258 18.61 -12.21 9.84
CA ILE A 258 18.11 -11.48 11.01
C ILE A 258 18.12 -12.45 12.19
N GLU A 259 19.13 -12.35 13.05
CA GLU A 259 19.29 -13.20 14.22
C GLU A 259 18.45 -12.69 15.40
N ASP A 260 18.57 -11.40 15.73
CA ASP A 260 17.89 -10.75 16.85
C ASP A 260 16.44 -10.37 16.50
N CYS A 261 15.54 -11.34 16.63
CA CYS A 261 14.10 -11.17 16.40
C CYS A 261 13.34 -10.89 17.70
N ASP A 262 12.39 -9.95 17.66
CA ASP A 262 11.39 -9.73 18.72
C ASP A 262 9.99 -9.90 18.13
N SER A 263 9.09 -10.58 18.85
CA SER A 263 7.73 -10.92 18.38
C SER A 263 6.85 -9.70 18.11
N LYS A 264 7.30 -8.51 18.50
CA LYS A 264 6.61 -7.25 18.23
C LYS A 264 7.20 -6.53 17.01
N GLN A 265 8.34 -6.95 16.47
CA GLN A 265 8.94 -6.36 15.29
C GLN A 265 8.27 -6.84 14.00
N SER A 266 8.32 -6.01 12.95
CA SER A 266 7.92 -6.39 11.60
C SER A 266 9.13 -6.47 10.67
N VAL A 267 9.04 -7.26 9.61
CA VAL A 267 10.07 -7.36 8.56
C VAL A 267 9.46 -6.93 7.24
N TYR A 268 10.04 -5.90 6.61
CA TYR A 268 9.62 -5.40 5.31
C TYR A 268 10.76 -5.58 4.31
N ILE A 269 10.51 -6.41 3.31
CA ILE A 269 11.46 -6.83 2.28
C ILE A 269 11.00 -6.22 0.97
N TYR A 270 11.78 -5.31 0.40
CA TYR A 270 11.34 -4.55 -0.76
C TYR A 270 12.38 -4.47 -1.88
N GLY A 271 11.96 -4.73 -3.11
CA GLY A 271 12.81 -4.55 -4.29
C GLY A 271 14.02 -5.48 -4.36
N CYS A 272 14.02 -6.57 -3.58
CA CYS A 272 15.14 -7.51 -3.53
C CYS A 272 15.11 -8.46 -4.74
N LYS A 273 16.29 -8.83 -5.25
CA LYS A 273 16.43 -9.65 -6.46
C LYS A 273 17.47 -10.76 -6.27
N ASN A 274 17.13 -11.98 -6.69
CA ASN A 274 18.03 -13.13 -6.65
C ASN A 274 18.72 -13.30 -5.28
N SER A 275 17.97 -13.12 -4.21
CA SER A 275 18.50 -13.00 -2.84
C SER A 275 17.77 -13.95 -1.89
N VAL A 276 18.39 -14.27 -0.76
CA VAL A 276 17.85 -15.14 0.29
C VAL A 276 17.98 -14.45 1.63
N LEU A 277 16.89 -14.45 2.41
CA LEU A 277 16.84 -13.91 3.76
C LEU A 277 16.38 -14.99 4.75
N GLN A 278 17.13 -15.16 5.82
CA GLN A 278 16.77 -15.99 6.97
C GLN A 278 16.35 -15.12 8.16
N ILE A 279 15.21 -15.42 8.76
CA ILE A 279 14.65 -14.76 9.95
C ILE A 279 14.57 -15.80 11.06
N SER A 280 15.57 -15.80 11.95
CA SER A 280 15.83 -16.94 12.86
C SER A 280 14.87 -17.04 14.04
N GLY A 281 14.00 -16.06 14.25
CA GLY A 281 13.08 -16.02 15.38
C GLY A 281 11.66 -15.63 15.02
N LYS A 282 10.87 -15.37 16.06
CA LYS A 282 9.47 -14.98 15.96
C LYS A 282 9.35 -13.48 15.74
N VAL A 283 8.58 -13.08 14.73
CA VAL A 283 8.27 -11.68 14.43
C VAL A 283 6.75 -11.48 14.35
N ASN A 284 6.29 -10.23 14.36
CA ASN A 284 4.86 -9.93 14.27
C ASN A 284 4.31 -10.20 12.87
N ASN A 285 4.96 -9.64 11.84
CA ASN A 285 4.58 -9.83 10.44
C ASN A 285 5.81 -9.75 9.52
N ILE A 286 5.67 -10.33 8.34
CA ILE A 286 6.64 -10.28 7.26
C ILE A 286 5.90 -9.83 6.00
N THR A 287 6.44 -8.85 5.28
CA THR A 287 5.92 -8.41 3.98
C THR A 287 7.03 -8.46 2.94
N ILE A 288 6.78 -9.15 1.83
CA ILE A 288 7.67 -9.29 0.67
C ILE A 288 7.03 -8.52 -0.48
N ASP A 289 7.58 -7.35 -0.85
CA ASP A 289 7.00 -6.45 -1.84
C ASP A 289 7.97 -6.17 -3.00
N LYS A 290 7.49 -6.27 -4.24
CA LYS A 290 8.28 -6.02 -5.47
C LYS A 290 9.61 -6.79 -5.54
N CYS A 291 9.63 -8.02 -5.03
CA CYS A 291 10.81 -8.86 -5.06
C CYS A 291 10.80 -9.78 -6.29
N THR A 292 11.97 -10.19 -6.76
CA THR A 292 12.10 -11.10 -7.90
C THR A 292 13.14 -12.19 -7.61
N LYS A 293 12.79 -13.47 -7.67
CA LYS A 293 13.71 -14.56 -7.27
C LYS A 293 14.20 -14.38 -5.83
N MET A 294 13.26 -14.26 -4.90
CA MET A 294 13.56 -14.05 -3.48
C MET A 294 13.21 -15.30 -2.68
N GLY A 295 14.18 -15.81 -1.91
CA GLY A 295 13.95 -16.86 -0.92
C GLY A 295 13.82 -16.25 0.48
N VAL A 296 12.79 -16.61 1.24
CA VAL A 296 12.62 -16.17 2.63
C VAL A 296 12.36 -17.39 3.50
N VAL A 297 13.23 -17.61 4.49
CA VAL A 297 13.05 -18.63 5.52
C VAL A 297 12.77 -17.95 6.84
N PHE A 298 11.70 -18.29 7.52
CA PHE A 298 11.37 -17.71 8.82
C PHE A 298 10.86 -18.74 9.81
N LYS A 299 11.05 -18.47 11.10
CA LYS A 299 10.58 -19.36 12.17
C LYS A 299 9.08 -19.20 12.43
N ASP A 300 8.66 -18.06 12.98
CA ASP A 300 7.25 -17.83 13.32
C ASP A 300 6.81 -16.41 12.95
N VAL A 301 5.55 -16.27 12.56
CA VAL A 301 4.84 -14.98 12.52
C VAL A 301 3.65 -14.99 13.47
N VAL A 302 3.46 -13.89 14.21
CA VAL A 302 2.31 -13.74 15.11
C VAL A 302 1.03 -13.44 14.33
N ALA A 303 1.12 -12.60 13.30
CA ALA A 303 -0.02 -12.12 12.54
C ALA A 303 -0.08 -12.70 11.13
N ALA A 304 0.85 -12.33 10.25
CA ALA A 304 0.78 -12.72 8.84
C ALA A 304 2.14 -12.68 8.12
N CYS A 305 2.22 -13.49 7.06
CA CYS A 305 3.23 -13.35 6.00
C CYS A 305 2.55 -12.92 4.70
N GLU A 306 2.95 -11.80 4.14
CA GLU A 306 2.33 -11.18 2.97
C GLU A 306 3.31 -11.13 1.80
N ILE A 307 2.91 -11.61 0.64
CA ILE A 307 3.69 -11.56 -0.60
C ILE A 307 2.92 -10.73 -1.61
N VAL A 308 3.49 -9.60 -2.02
CA VAL A 308 2.83 -8.58 -2.82
C VAL A 308 3.70 -8.16 -4.01
N ASN A 309 3.10 -7.97 -5.18
CA ASN A 309 3.77 -7.42 -6.37
C ASN A 309 5.07 -8.14 -6.77
N SER A 310 5.22 -9.43 -6.47
CA SER A 310 6.51 -10.12 -6.58
C SER A 310 6.50 -11.19 -7.68
N ASN A 311 7.67 -11.72 -8.03
CA ASN A 311 7.79 -12.77 -9.04
C ASN A 311 8.85 -13.82 -8.70
N GLY A 312 8.50 -15.10 -8.76
CA GLY A 312 9.40 -16.20 -8.41
C GLY A 312 9.87 -16.11 -6.97
N VAL A 313 8.95 -16.10 -6.01
CA VAL A 313 9.26 -16.03 -4.57
C VAL A 313 9.13 -17.43 -3.97
N GLU A 314 10.07 -17.78 -3.10
CA GLU A 314 10.04 -19.00 -2.31
C GLU A 314 9.99 -18.62 -0.83
N VAL A 315 8.98 -19.09 -0.10
CA VAL A 315 8.80 -18.79 1.31
C VAL A 315 8.73 -20.09 2.10
N GLN A 316 9.59 -20.26 3.10
CA GLN A 316 9.60 -21.40 4.00
C GLN A 316 9.31 -20.98 5.43
N CYS A 317 8.21 -21.49 5.96
CA CYS A 317 7.84 -21.40 7.36
C CYS A 317 8.40 -22.61 8.12
N GLN A 318 9.15 -22.38 9.19
CA GLN A 318 9.70 -23.46 10.04
C GLN A 318 8.88 -23.70 11.31
N GLY A 319 7.95 -22.80 11.65
CA GLY A 319 7.09 -22.83 12.82
C GLY A 319 5.68 -22.37 12.45
N ALA A 320 5.07 -21.50 13.27
CA ALA A 320 3.67 -21.11 13.07
C ALA A 320 3.51 -19.88 12.14
N ALA A 321 2.50 -19.95 11.26
CA ALA A 321 2.05 -18.84 10.43
C ALA A 321 0.52 -18.91 10.24
N PRO A 322 -0.29 -18.19 11.03
CA PRO A 322 -1.74 -18.34 11.00
C PRO A 322 -2.38 -17.77 9.71
N THR A 323 -1.73 -16.83 9.04
CA THR A 323 -2.23 -16.22 7.81
C THR A 323 -1.10 -15.98 6.83
N ILE A 324 -1.33 -16.39 5.59
CA ILE A 324 -0.43 -16.14 4.46
C ILE A 324 -1.25 -15.51 3.35
N SER A 325 -0.83 -14.34 2.84
CA SER A 325 -1.51 -13.67 1.74
C SER A 325 -0.58 -13.52 0.54
N VAL A 326 -1.12 -13.76 -0.65
CA VAL A 326 -0.39 -13.60 -1.91
C VAL A 326 -1.22 -12.72 -2.85
N ASP A 327 -0.74 -11.50 -3.10
CA ASP A 327 -1.42 -10.52 -3.95
C ASP A 327 -0.52 -10.06 -5.10
N ASN A 328 -1.09 -9.98 -6.30
CA ASN A 328 -0.42 -9.50 -7.50
C ASN A 328 0.97 -10.12 -7.73
N THR A 329 1.10 -11.43 -7.49
CA THR A 329 2.38 -12.14 -7.50
C THR A 329 2.32 -13.33 -8.46
N SER A 330 3.39 -13.56 -9.23
CA SER A 330 3.47 -14.68 -10.17
C SER A 330 4.66 -15.59 -9.88
N GLY A 331 4.40 -16.89 -9.72
CA GLY A 331 5.39 -17.86 -9.28
C GLY A 331 5.68 -17.69 -7.80
N CYS A 332 4.94 -18.40 -6.95
CA CYS A 332 5.15 -18.40 -5.51
C CYS A 332 5.12 -19.84 -4.99
N GLN A 333 6.16 -20.23 -4.28
CA GLN A 333 6.29 -21.53 -3.64
C GLN A 333 6.22 -21.30 -2.13
N LEU A 334 5.22 -21.89 -1.47
CA LEU A 334 5.01 -21.79 -0.01
C LEU A 334 5.32 -23.14 0.67
N TYR A 335 6.43 -23.26 1.38
CA TYR A 335 6.78 -24.43 2.20
C TYR A 335 6.22 -24.25 3.62
N LEU A 336 5.25 -25.10 4.01
CA LEU A 336 4.60 -25.03 5.33
C LEU A 336 5.32 -25.93 6.36
N SER A 337 5.34 -25.55 7.62
CA SER A 337 5.72 -26.48 8.69
C SER A 337 4.52 -27.32 9.13
N LYS A 338 4.77 -28.34 9.98
CA LYS A 338 3.69 -29.07 10.69
C LYS A 338 2.83 -28.14 11.55
N ASP A 339 3.41 -27.05 12.06
CA ASP A 339 2.74 -26.05 12.92
C ASP A 339 1.99 -24.97 12.12
N SER A 340 2.13 -24.94 10.79
CA SER A 340 1.45 -23.99 9.91
C SER A 340 0.50 -24.66 8.91
N LEU A 341 0.11 -25.92 9.13
CA LEU A 341 -0.84 -26.62 8.26
C LEU A 341 -2.24 -25.99 8.27
N GLU A 342 -2.64 -25.41 9.40
CA GLU A 342 -3.92 -24.70 9.58
C GLU A 342 -3.84 -23.23 9.13
N ALA A 343 -2.81 -22.84 8.39
CA ALA A 343 -2.66 -21.49 7.88
C ALA A 343 -3.84 -21.12 6.95
N SER A 344 -4.45 -19.96 7.18
CA SER A 344 -5.36 -19.38 6.21
C SER A 344 -4.57 -18.76 5.06
N ILE A 345 -4.65 -19.36 3.87
CA ILE A 345 -3.96 -18.87 2.68
C ILE A 345 -4.96 -18.16 1.77
N THR A 346 -4.72 -16.88 1.50
CA THR A 346 -5.55 -16.07 0.59
C THR A 346 -4.75 -15.63 -0.64
N THR A 347 -5.34 -15.76 -1.82
CA THR A 347 -4.72 -15.33 -3.08
C THR A 347 -5.57 -14.29 -3.80
N ALA A 348 -4.93 -13.29 -4.40
CA ALA A 348 -5.58 -12.28 -5.22
C ALA A 348 -4.67 -11.91 -6.40
N LYS A 349 -5.21 -11.84 -7.62
CA LYS A 349 -4.46 -11.45 -8.83
C LYS A 349 -3.10 -12.14 -9.00
N SER A 350 -3.02 -13.40 -8.56
CA SER A 350 -1.77 -14.14 -8.48
C SER A 350 -1.85 -15.42 -9.29
N SER A 351 -0.70 -15.90 -9.78
CA SER A 351 -0.60 -17.09 -10.62
C SER A 351 0.59 -17.97 -10.22
N GLU A 352 0.52 -19.26 -10.57
CA GLU A 352 1.59 -20.24 -10.29
C GLU A 352 1.93 -20.31 -8.79
N ILE A 353 0.88 -20.44 -7.96
CA ILE A 353 0.99 -20.53 -6.51
C ILE A 353 0.90 -21.99 -6.10
N ASN A 354 2.00 -22.52 -5.56
CA ASN A 354 2.08 -23.89 -5.09
C ASN A 354 2.38 -23.89 -3.58
N VAL A 355 1.72 -24.80 -2.87
CA VAL A 355 1.89 -25.01 -1.43
C VAL A 355 2.49 -26.38 -1.23
N MET A 356 3.61 -26.43 -0.52
CA MET A 356 4.35 -27.65 -0.25
C MET A 356 4.05 -28.03 1.19
N VAL A 357 3.44 -29.20 1.34
CA VAL A 357 3.03 -29.77 2.63
C VAL A 357 4.05 -30.85 3.00
N PRO A 358 4.59 -30.84 4.23
CA PRO A 358 5.57 -31.84 4.64
C PRO A 358 4.91 -33.21 4.71
N GLY A 359 5.63 -34.25 4.27
CA GLY A 359 5.20 -35.64 4.41
C GLY A 359 4.94 -36.04 5.87
N ALA A 360 4.27 -37.17 6.07
CA ALA A 360 3.99 -37.69 7.40
C ALA A 360 5.30 -37.98 8.18
N ASP A 361 6.28 -38.55 7.48
CA ASP A 361 7.59 -38.89 8.02
C ASP A 361 8.52 -37.68 8.08
N PRO A 362 9.43 -37.59 9.07
CA PRO A 362 10.40 -36.50 9.19
C PRO A 362 11.32 -36.33 7.98
N ASP A 363 11.61 -37.44 7.29
CA ASP A 363 12.43 -37.49 6.07
C ASP A 363 11.57 -37.66 4.81
N GLY A 364 10.25 -37.48 4.92
CA GLY A 364 9.33 -37.59 3.81
C GLY A 364 9.45 -36.42 2.84
N ASP A 365 9.29 -36.71 1.56
CA ASP A 365 9.24 -35.67 0.53
C ASP A 365 8.05 -34.73 0.73
N TRP A 366 8.22 -33.49 0.27
CA TRP A 366 7.16 -32.51 0.24
C TRP A 366 6.11 -32.88 -0.81
N VAL A 367 4.83 -32.79 -0.44
CA VAL A 367 3.72 -32.92 -1.38
C VAL A 367 3.35 -31.55 -1.91
N GLU A 368 3.39 -31.38 -3.23
CA GLU A 368 3.08 -30.13 -3.90
C GLU A 368 1.58 -30.02 -4.21
N HIS A 369 0.97 -28.90 -3.80
CA HIS A 369 -0.44 -28.58 -4.03
C HIS A 369 -0.56 -27.25 -4.77
N SER A 370 -0.97 -27.31 -6.04
CA SER A 370 -1.23 -26.12 -6.85
C SER A 370 -2.56 -25.48 -6.42
N LEU A 371 -2.54 -24.17 -6.09
CA LEU A 371 -3.77 -23.45 -5.73
C LEU A 371 -4.54 -23.00 -6.99
N PRO A 372 -5.88 -23.09 -6.99
CA PRO A 372 -6.69 -22.60 -8.11
C PRO A 372 -6.50 -21.11 -8.35
N GLN A 373 -6.27 -20.74 -9.61
CA GLN A 373 -6.14 -19.35 -10.06
C GLN A 373 -7.27 -18.91 -11.00
N GLN A 374 -8.12 -19.83 -11.43
CA GLN A 374 -9.28 -19.58 -12.28
C GLN A 374 -10.55 -19.99 -11.54
N TYR A 375 -11.59 -19.18 -11.65
CA TYR A 375 -12.88 -19.41 -11.02
C TYR A 375 -13.99 -19.39 -12.06
N ILE A 376 -15.00 -20.23 -11.84
CA ILE A 376 -16.22 -20.31 -12.65
C ILE A 376 -17.31 -19.60 -11.87
N HIS A 377 -17.99 -18.65 -12.51
CA HIS A 377 -19.09 -17.90 -11.93
C HIS A 377 -20.39 -18.24 -12.67
N LEU A 378 -21.36 -18.80 -11.96
CA LEU A 378 -22.63 -19.26 -12.52
C LEU A 378 -23.79 -18.49 -11.87
N PHE A 379 -24.65 -17.89 -12.69
CA PHE A 379 -25.86 -17.25 -12.18
C PHE A 379 -26.97 -18.30 -12.00
N LYS A 380 -27.38 -18.54 -10.75
CA LYS A 380 -28.42 -19.52 -10.39
C LYS A 380 -29.27 -18.97 -9.24
N ASN A 381 -30.57 -19.27 -9.26
CA ASN A 381 -31.48 -18.91 -8.16
C ASN A 381 -31.36 -17.43 -7.70
N GLY A 382 -31.20 -16.51 -8.65
CA GLY A 382 -31.11 -15.07 -8.38
C GLY A 382 -29.77 -14.56 -7.80
N HIS A 383 -28.73 -15.40 -7.70
CA HIS A 383 -27.41 -14.98 -7.23
C HIS A 383 -26.28 -15.65 -8.03
N PHE A 384 -25.05 -15.19 -7.85
CA PHE A 384 -23.86 -15.83 -8.44
C PHE A 384 -23.26 -16.85 -7.46
N GLU A 385 -23.09 -18.08 -7.93
CA GLU A 385 -22.28 -19.11 -7.28
C GLU A 385 -20.89 -19.11 -7.90
N THR A 386 -19.83 -19.16 -7.08
CA THR A 386 -18.45 -19.17 -7.54
C THR A 386 -17.75 -20.44 -7.08
N THR A 387 -17.11 -21.15 -8.00
CA THR A 387 -16.31 -22.35 -7.70
C THR A 387 -14.93 -22.24 -8.35
N PRO A 388 -13.88 -22.81 -7.73
CA PRO A 388 -12.58 -22.92 -8.40
C PRO A 388 -12.70 -23.82 -9.62
N ALA A 389 -12.06 -23.43 -10.72
CA ALA A 389 -11.94 -24.28 -11.90
C ALA A 389 -10.94 -25.41 -11.58
N ALA A 390 -11.40 -26.65 -11.62
CA ALA A 390 -10.53 -27.81 -11.54
C ALA A 390 -10.08 -28.17 -12.97
N HIS A 391 -8.80 -27.98 -13.27
CA HIS A 391 -8.18 -28.61 -14.42
C HIS A 391 -7.54 -29.90 -13.92
N SER A 392 -7.90 -31.04 -14.52
CA SER A 392 -7.33 -32.35 -14.19
C SER A 392 -5.82 -32.34 -14.49
N GLY A 393 -5.02 -32.03 -13.46
CA GLY A 393 -3.57 -31.86 -13.54
C GLY A 393 -3.03 -31.48 -12.17
N GLY A 394 -3.18 -32.40 -11.21
CA GLY A 394 -2.80 -32.25 -9.80
C GLY A 394 -3.63 -33.16 -8.93
#